data_AF-A0A166D1I6-F1
#
_entry.id   AF-A0A166D1I6-F1
#
_cell.length_a   1.000
_cell.length_b   1.000
_cell.length_c   1.000
_cell.angle_alpha   90.00
_cell.angle_beta   90.00
_cell.angle_gamma   90.00
#
_symmetry.space_group_name_H-M   'P 1'
#
loop_
_entity.id
_entity.type
_entity.pdbx_description
1 polymer ?
#
loop_
_entity_poly.entity_id
_entity_poly.type
_entity_poly.pdbx_seq_one_letter_code
_entity_poly.pdbx_strand_id
1 'polypeptide(L)'
;MDHIAAAEERIVTERLRQKLNQVNSAAQSHLSSVQDHVNFTLQQAYFKCAYECFDKTKSQEDIGRCVENCSAPVVAAQRLVEDEMAKFQERLNRSLMVCQDKFESTKLQKIKTDATNDLESCVDQSVQDSINTLPHLVRRLKTSLSINE
;
A
#
# COMPACT_ATOMS: atom_id res chain seq x y z
N MET A 1 -14.98 8.98 36.84
CA MET A 1 -14.71 9.96 35.76
C MET A 1 -13.88 9.37 34.62
N ASP A 2 -13.13 8.27 34.83
CA ASP A 2 -12.28 7.65 33.78
C ASP A 2 -13.00 6.83 32.69
N HIS A 3 -14.15 6.23 32.97
CA HIS A 3 -14.81 5.34 32.00
C HIS A 3 -15.31 6.06 30.73
N ILE A 4 -15.65 7.35 30.83
CA ILE A 4 -16.13 8.15 29.70
C ILE A 4 -14.96 8.53 28.78
N ALA A 5 -13.81 8.92 29.35
CA ALA A 5 -12.61 9.22 28.57
C ALA A 5 -12.07 7.97 27.85
N ALA A 6 -12.05 6.82 28.53
CA ALA A 6 -11.65 5.55 27.94
C ALA A 6 -12.61 5.06 26.84
N ALA A 7 -13.92 5.37 26.96
CA ALA A 7 -14.89 5.05 25.91
C ALA A 7 -14.72 5.93 24.67
N GLU A 8 -14.47 7.22 24.84
CA GLU A 8 -14.19 8.15 23.73
C GLU A 8 -12.91 7.77 22.97
N GLU A 9 -11.82 7.42 23.67
CA GLU A 9 -10.56 6.99 23.05
C GLU A 9 -10.70 5.71 22.22
N ARG A 10 -11.53 4.77 22.69
CA ARG A 10 -11.88 3.56 21.93
C ARG A 10 -12.67 3.88 20.67
N ILE A 11 -13.63 4.80 20.75
CA ILE A 11 -14.43 5.23 19.58
C ILE A 11 -13.52 5.88 18.54
N VAL A 12 -12.60 6.75 18.95
CA VAL A 12 -11.63 7.39 18.06
C VAL A 12 -10.73 6.36 17.37
N THR A 13 -10.22 5.39 18.12
CA THR A 13 -9.35 4.33 17.59
C THR A 13 -10.09 3.46 16.57
N GLU A 14 -11.34 3.10 16.85
CA GLU A 14 -12.16 2.30 15.93
C GLU A 14 -12.49 3.06 14.65
N ARG A 15 -12.83 4.36 14.74
CA ARG A 15 -13.05 5.21 13.56
C ARG A 15 -11.79 5.33 12.72
N LEU A 16 -10.64 5.57 13.34
CA LEU A 16 -9.36 5.63 12.64
C LEU A 16 -9.05 4.31 11.90
N ARG A 17 -9.34 3.17 12.54
CA ARG A 17 -9.20 1.85 11.93
C ARG A 17 -10.11 1.68 10.72
N GLN A 18 -11.37 2.12 10.80
CA GLN A 18 -12.30 2.10 9.65
C GLN A 18 -11.77 2.95 8.49
N LYS A 19 -11.23 4.14 8.77
CA LYS A 19 -10.68 5.04 7.77
C LYS A 19 -9.41 4.46 7.11
N LEU A 20 -8.55 3.81 7.88
CA LEU A 20 -7.42 3.05 7.33
C LEU A 20 -7.85 1.90 6.41
N ASN A 21 -8.91 1.19 6.78
CA ASN A 21 -9.46 0.13 5.93
C ASN A 21 -9.98 0.68 4.58
N GLN A 22 -10.59 1.87 4.58
CA GLN A 22 -11.03 2.53 3.33
C GLN A 22 -9.85 2.80 2.39
N VAL A 23 -8.74 3.33 2.91
CA VAL A 23 -7.53 3.55 2.10
C VAL A 23 -6.97 2.23 1.57
N ASN A 24 -6.93 1.19 2.40
CA ASN A 24 -6.44 -0.13 1.98
C ASN A 24 -7.29 -0.73 0.86
N SER A 25 -8.63 -0.65 0.97
CA SER A 25 -9.54 -1.12 -0.08
C SER A 25 -9.39 -0.32 -1.38
N ALA A 26 -9.26 1.01 -1.27
CA ALA A 26 -9.01 1.86 -2.44
C ALA A 26 -7.67 1.51 -3.11
N ALA A 27 -6.61 1.33 -2.32
CA ALA A 27 -5.29 0.93 -2.84
C ALA A 27 -5.36 -0.41 -3.57
N GLN A 28 -6.01 -1.43 -2.98
CA GLN A 28 -6.22 -2.74 -3.62
C GLN A 28 -6.97 -2.60 -4.96
N SER A 29 -8.07 -1.84 -4.96
CA SER A 29 -8.85 -1.61 -6.18
C SER A 29 -8.03 -0.93 -7.28
N HIS A 30 -7.28 0.12 -6.94
CA HIS A 30 -6.45 0.85 -7.89
C HIS A 30 -5.27 0.02 -8.42
N LEU A 31 -4.68 -0.82 -7.58
CA LEU A 31 -3.53 -1.65 -7.93
C LEU A 31 -3.91 -2.97 -8.61
N SER A 32 -5.19 -3.34 -8.65
CA SER A 32 -5.67 -4.60 -9.26
C SER A 32 -5.05 -4.87 -10.63
N SER A 33 -5.11 -3.91 -11.55
CA SER A 33 -4.51 -4.05 -12.89
C SER A 33 -2.99 -4.27 -12.89
N VAL A 34 -2.28 -3.67 -11.94
CA VAL A 34 -0.82 -3.85 -11.79
C VAL A 34 -0.53 -5.24 -11.22
N GLN A 35 -1.29 -5.65 -10.20
CA GLN A 35 -1.20 -6.98 -9.61
C GLN A 35 -1.52 -8.07 -10.62
N ASP A 36 -2.55 -7.88 -11.44
CA ASP A 36 -2.92 -8.82 -12.50
C ASP A 36 -1.79 -8.95 -13.54
N HIS A 37 -1.18 -7.83 -13.95
CA HIS A 37 -0.04 -7.89 -14.85
C HIS A 37 1.13 -8.67 -14.26
N VAL A 38 1.47 -8.44 -12.99
CA VAL A 38 2.53 -9.20 -12.31
C VAL A 38 2.16 -10.67 -12.18
N ASN A 39 0.97 -10.98 -11.68
CA ASN A 39 0.53 -12.32 -11.31
C ASN A 39 0.12 -13.20 -12.50
N PHE A 40 -0.32 -12.60 -13.60
CA PHE A 40 -0.73 -13.35 -14.79
C PHE A 40 0.25 -13.16 -15.95
N THR A 41 0.60 -11.92 -16.31
CA THR A 41 1.46 -11.68 -17.48
C THR A 41 2.91 -12.07 -17.20
N LEU A 42 3.53 -11.48 -16.16
CA LEU A 42 4.95 -11.74 -15.87
C LEU A 42 5.16 -13.16 -15.35
N GLN A 43 4.29 -13.66 -14.46
CA GLN A 43 4.35 -15.05 -14.00
C GLN A 43 4.20 -16.06 -15.14
N GLN A 44 3.26 -15.85 -16.08
CA GLN A 44 3.15 -16.75 -17.23
C GLN A 44 4.41 -16.74 -18.08
N ALA A 45 5.00 -15.57 -18.34
CA ALA A 45 6.25 -15.45 -19.08
C ALA A 45 7.40 -16.17 -18.35
N TYR A 46 7.48 -16.01 -17.02
CA TYR A 46 8.43 -16.73 -16.18
C TYR A 46 8.29 -18.24 -16.34
N PHE A 47 7.09 -18.81 -16.17
CA PHE A 47 6.90 -20.26 -16.28
C PHE A 47 7.20 -20.80 -17.67
N LYS A 48 6.82 -20.07 -18.74
CA LYS A 48 7.18 -20.46 -20.12
C LYS A 48 8.69 -20.48 -20.34
N CYS A 49 9.39 -19.44 -19.89
CA CYS A 49 10.85 -19.37 -19.96
C CYS A 49 11.53 -20.47 -19.14
N ALA A 50 11.07 -20.67 -17.89
CA ALA A 50 11.62 -21.68 -16.99
C ALA A 50 11.43 -23.10 -17.51
N TYR A 51 10.30 -23.38 -18.18
CA TYR A 51 10.07 -24.67 -18.84
C TYR A 51 11.15 -24.98 -19.89
N GLU A 52 11.54 -23.99 -20.69
CA GLU A 52 12.59 -24.14 -21.72
C GLU A 52 14.00 -24.29 -21.13
N CYS A 53 14.21 -23.95 -19.85
CA CYS A 53 15.49 -24.14 -19.18
C CYS A 53 15.84 -25.61 -18.94
N PHE A 54 14.84 -26.50 -18.80
CA PHE A 54 15.05 -27.91 -18.42
C PHE A 54 15.49 -28.78 -19.60
N ASP A 55 16.81 -28.82 -19.81
CA ASP A 55 17.47 -29.59 -20.86
C ASP A 55 18.46 -30.60 -20.24
N LYS A 56 18.37 -31.87 -20.66
CA LYS A 56 19.27 -32.95 -20.18
C LYS A 56 20.72 -32.77 -20.60
N THR A 57 20.99 -31.93 -21.60
CA THR A 57 22.35 -31.63 -22.05
C THR A 57 23.05 -30.56 -21.20
N LYS A 58 22.30 -29.84 -20.36
CA LYS A 58 22.82 -28.78 -19.49
C LYS A 58 23.17 -29.31 -18.09
N SER A 59 24.11 -28.65 -17.44
CA SER A 59 24.40 -28.90 -16.02
C SER A 59 23.27 -28.37 -15.13
N GLN A 60 23.17 -28.88 -13.90
CA GLN A 60 22.21 -28.36 -12.91
C GLN A 60 22.42 -26.85 -12.61
N GLU A 61 23.68 -26.40 -12.56
CA GLU A 61 24.01 -24.99 -12.34
C GLU A 61 23.51 -24.11 -13.50
N ASP A 62 23.68 -24.56 -14.75
CA ASP A 62 23.18 -23.85 -15.93
C ASP A 62 21.66 -23.73 -15.93
N ILE A 63 20.96 -24.79 -15.52
CA ILE A 63 19.51 -24.79 -15.37
C ILE A 63 19.10 -23.79 -14.29
N GLY A 64 19.75 -23.82 -13.13
CA GLY A 64 19.50 -22.90 -12.02
C GLY A 64 19.64 -21.43 -12.44
N ARG A 65 20.78 -21.07 -13.05
CA ARG A 65 21.02 -19.71 -13.57
C ARG A 65 20.00 -19.30 -14.63
N CYS A 66 19.59 -20.22 -15.51
CA CYS A 66 18.55 -19.95 -16.50
C CYS A 66 17.21 -19.60 -15.83
N VAL A 67 16.77 -20.41 -14.86
CA VAL A 67 15.51 -20.18 -14.13
C VAL A 67 15.56 -18.89 -13.31
N GLU A 68 16.68 -18.58 -12.66
CA GLU A 68 16.88 -17.32 -11.96
C GLU A 68 16.71 -16.12 -12.90
N ASN A 69 17.32 -16.16 -14.08
CA ASN A 69 17.17 -15.12 -15.10
C ASN A 69 15.72 -14.98 -15.58
N CYS A 70 14.99 -16.10 -15.76
CA CYS A 70 13.57 -16.07 -16.10
C CYS A 70 12.72 -15.43 -15.00
N SER A 71 13.10 -15.61 -13.72
CA SER A 71 12.36 -15.07 -12.58
C SER A 71 12.62 -13.57 -12.33
N ALA A 72 13.75 -13.05 -12.81
CA ALA A 72 14.22 -11.70 -12.51
C ALA A 72 13.17 -10.59 -12.82
N PRO A 73 12.43 -10.62 -13.95
CA PRO A 73 11.39 -9.62 -14.22
C PRO A 73 10.25 -9.64 -13.19
N VAL A 74 9.80 -10.82 -12.76
CA VAL A 74 8.73 -10.98 -11.75
C VAL A 74 9.20 -10.41 -10.41
N VAL A 75 10.39 -10.81 -9.96
CA VAL A 75 10.96 -10.36 -8.68
C VAL A 75 11.17 -8.84 -8.69
N ALA A 76 11.69 -8.29 -9.79
CA ALA A 76 11.87 -6.85 -9.93
C ALA A 76 10.54 -6.10 -9.86
N ALA A 77 9.50 -6.60 -10.53
CA ALA A 77 8.18 -5.99 -10.52
C ALA A 77 7.51 -6.04 -9.13
N GLN A 78 7.61 -7.18 -8.43
CA GLN A 78 7.10 -7.32 -7.07
C GLN A 78 7.77 -6.33 -6.11
N ARG A 79 9.11 -6.26 -6.12
CA ARG A 79 9.86 -5.30 -5.29
C ARG A 79 9.46 -3.86 -5.56
N LEU A 80 9.29 -3.49 -6.84
CA LEU A 80 8.87 -2.15 -7.20
C LEU A 80 7.48 -1.80 -6.62
N VAL A 81 6.52 -2.72 -6.72
CA VAL A 81 5.18 -2.52 -6.15
C VAL A 81 5.25 -2.40 -4.62
N GLU A 82 6.03 -3.26 -3.96
CA GLU A 82 6.24 -3.21 -2.51
C GLU A 82 6.87 -1.89 -2.05
N ASP A 83 7.94 -1.44 -2.71
CA ASP A 83 8.63 -0.19 -2.37
C ASP A 83 7.71 1.04 -2.54
N GLU A 84 6.94 1.06 -3.62
CA GLU A 84 6.00 2.15 -3.89
C GLU A 84 4.84 2.17 -2.90
N MET A 85 4.38 0.99 -2.47
CA MET A 85 3.37 0.87 -1.42
C MET A 85 3.89 1.21 -0.04
N ALA A 86 5.14 0.88 0.29
CA ALA A 86 5.77 1.27 1.54
C ALA A 86 5.86 2.81 1.65
N LYS A 87 6.29 3.49 0.57
CA LYS A 87 6.32 4.97 0.52
C LYS A 87 4.92 5.58 0.63
N PHE A 88 3.90 4.93 0.07
CA PHE A 88 2.52 5.38 0.20
C PHE A 88 2.03 5.25 1.66
N GLN A 89 2.22 4.08 2.27
CA GLN A 89 1.85 3.81 3.66
C GLN A 89 2.58 4.71 4.65
N GLU A 90 3.87 4.97 4.43
CA GLU A 90 4.65 5.87 5.26
C GLU A 90 4.08 7.29 5.24
N ARG A 91 3.73 7.81 4.06
CA ARG A 91 3.12 9.15 3.94
C ARG A 91 1.77 9.24 4.64
N LEU A 92 0.93 8.21 4.50
CA LEU A 92 -0.35 8.12 5.21
C LEU A 92 -0.12 8.07 6.74
N ASN A 93 0.79 7.23 7.23
CA ASN A 93 1.05 7.14 8.67
C ASN A 93 1.56 8.47 9.23
N ARG A 94 2.41 9.19 8.48
CA ARG A 94 2.88 10.54 8.86
C ARG A 94 1.73 11.55 8.91
N SER A 95 0.80 11.56 7.94
CA SER A 95 -0.34 12.49 7.99
C SER A 95 -1.28 12.19 9.16
N LEU A 96 -1.49 10.91 9.48
CA LEU A 96 -2.30 10.52 10.64
C LEU A 96 -1.63 10.90 11.97
N MET A 97 -0.31 10.80 12.09
CA MET A 97 0.42 11.29 13.27
C MET A 97 0.22 12.80 13.45
N VAL A 98 0.25 13.59 12.38
CA VAL A 98 -0.04 15.04 12.45
C VAL A 98 -1.45 15.30 12.96
N CYS A 99 -2.44 14.51 12.54
CA CYS A 99 -3.80 14.62 13.06
C CYS A 99 -3.88 14.28 14.55
N GLN A 100 -3.17 13.25 15.00
CA GLN A 100 -3.09 12.86 16.41
C GLN A 100 -2.43 13.96 17.27
N ASP A 101 -1.33 14.54 16.81
CA ASP A 101 -0.64 15.62 17.52
C ASP A 101 -1.54 16.86 17.66
N LYS A 102 -2.29 17.20 16.60
CA LYS A 102 -3.28 18.28 16.63
C LYS A 102 -4.39 17.99 17.64
N PHE A 103 -4.88 16.76 17.69
CA PHE A 103 -5.90 16.34 18.64
C PHE A 103 -5.45 16.49 20.10
N GLU A 104 -4.26 15.97 20.45
CA GLU A 104 -3.74 16.09 21.81
C GLU A 104 -3.49 17.55 22.21
N SER A 105 -3.05 18.39 21.29
CA SER A 105 -2.92 19.84 21.50
C SER A 105 -4.25 20.52 21.84
N THR A 106 -5.32 20.26 21.07
CA THR A 106 -6.66 20.83 21.30
C THR A 106 -7.27 20.31 22.61
N LYS A 107 -7.04 19.04 22.95
CA LYS A 107 -7.48 18.42 24.20
C LYS A 107 -6.85 19.09 25.43
N LEU A 108 -5.57 19.45 25.38
CA LEU A 108 -4.89 20.19 26.45
C LEU A 108 -5.51 21.58 26.70
N GLN A 109 -6.13 22.19 25.69
CA GLN A 109 -6.82 23.48 25.79
C GLN A 109 -8.22 23.38 26.45
N LYS A 110 -8.62 22.19 26.94
CA LYS A 110 -9.92 21.88 27.59
C LYS A 110 -11.17 22.04 26.70
N ILE A 111 -11.02 22.15 25.39
CA ILE A 111 -12.16 22.16 24.44
C ILE A 111 -12.41 20.72 23.96
N LYS A 112 -13.05 19.93 24.83
CA LYS A 112 -13.09 18.46 24.66
C LYS A 112 -13.97 17.99 23.50
N THR A 113 -15.10 18.65 23.25
CA THR A 113 -16.06 18.26 22.20
C THR A 113 -15.62 18.65 20.79
N ASP A 114 -14.89 19.77 20.64
CA ASP A 114 -14.41 20.20 19.31
C ASP A 114 -13.18 19.40 18.87
N ALA A 115 -12.34 18.95 19.82
CA ALA A 115 -11.14 18.18 19.54
C ALA A 115 -11.43 16.87 18.77
N THR A 116 -12.47 16.11 19.15
CA THR A 116 -12.81 14.85 18.48
C THR A 116 -13.31 15.07 17.05
N ASN A 117 -14.12 16.11 16.82
CA ASN A 117 -14.60 16.46 15.47
C ASN A 117 -13.46 16.95 14.58
N ASP A 118 -12.54 17.75 15.14
CA ASP A 118 -11.34 18.21 14.44
C ASP A 118 -10.42 17.06 14.04
N LEU A 119 -10.26 16.06 14.91
CA LEU A 119 -9.50 14.84 14.61
C LEU A 119 -10.14 14.07 13.47
N GLU A 120 -11.46 13.84 13.53
CA GLU A 120 -12.19 13.12 12.48
C GLU A 120 -12.08 13.84 11.14
N SER A 121 -12.27 15.16 11.12
CA SER A 121 -12.10 15.95 9.90
C SER A 121 -10.66 15.90 9.36
N CYS A 122 -9.64 15.90 10.23
CA CYS A 122 -8.25 15.81 9.82
C CYS A 122 -7.92 14.43 9.22
N VAL A 123 -8.38 13.35 9.86
CA VAL A 123 -8.20 11.97 9.38
C VAL A 123 -8.91 11.79 8.04
N ASP A 124 -10.13 12.30 7.90
CA ASP A 124 -10.91 12.23 6.67
C ASP A 124 -10.21 12.92 5.52
N GLN A 125 -9.68 14.12 5.75
CA GLN A 125 -8.89 14.84 4.75
C GLN A 125 -7.63 14.05 4.38
N SER A 126 -6.90 13.53 5.38
CA SER A 126 -5.66 12.77 5.16
C SER A 126 -5.90 11.48 4.36
N VAL A 127 -7.02 10.80 4.61
CA VAL A 127 -7.46 9.62 3.87
C VAL A 127 -7.83 10.00 2.44
N GLN A 128 -8.65 11.04 2.24
CA GLN A 128 -9.07 11.47 0.92
C GLN A 128 -7.87 11.92 0.07
N ASP A 129 -6.95 12.69 0.65
CA ASP A 129 -5.72 13.12 -0.01
C ASP A 129 -4.88 11.90 -0.42
N SER A 130 -4.74 10.92 0.47
CA SER A 130 -4.02 9.68 0.17
C SER A 130 -4.68 8.93 -0.99
N ILE A 131 -6.00 8.74 -0.96
CA ILE A 131 -6.76 8.09 -2.05
C ILE A 131 -6.54 8.84 -3.38
N ASN A 132 -6.59 10.17 -3.37
CA ASN A 132 -6.37 10.99 -4.56
C ASN A 132 -4.96 10.83 -5.15
N THR A 133 -3.97 10.38 -4.38
CA THR A 133 -2.63 10.08 -4.91
C THR A 133 -2.50 8.69 -5.55
N LEU A 134 -3.41 7.75 -5.27
CA LEU A 134 -3.35 6.38 -5.79
C LEU A 134 -3.31 6.30 -7.32
N PRO A 135 -4.09 7.08 -8.09
CA PRO A 135 -3.99 7.07 -9.56
C PRO A 135 -2.59 7.44 -10.06
N HIS A 136 -1.90 8.39 -9.42
CA HIS A 136 -0.53 8.75 -9.78
C HIS A 136 0.47 7.64 -9.46
N LEU A 137 0.28 6.96 -8.32
CA LEU A 137 1.06 5.78 -7.95
C LEU A 137 0.93 4.67 -8.99
N VAL A 138 -0.30 4.33 -9.37
CA VAL A 138 -0.61 3.32 -10.39
C VAL A 138 0.00 3.70 -11.72
N ARG A 139 -0.14 4.96 -12.15
CA ARG A 139 0.45 5.43 -13.42
C ARG A 139 1.96 5.21 -13.44
N ARG A 140 2.65 5.59 -12.37
CA ARG A 140 4.10 5.39 -12.25
C ARG A 140 4.47 3.91 -12.32
N LEU A 141 3.73 3.05 -11.59
CA LEU A 141 3.94 1.59 -11.64
C LEU A 141 3.73 1.03 -13.04
N LYS A 142 2.63 1.39 -13.70
CA LYS A 142 2.36 0.98 -15.09
C LYS A 142 3.48 1.41 -16.03
N THR A 143 3.96 2.66 -15.93
CA THR A 143 5.07 3.16 -16.75
C THR A 143 6.35 2.37 -16.50
N SER A 144 6.73 2.14 -15.23
CA SER A 144 7.94 1.38 -14.89
C SER A 144 7.87 -0.10 -15.30
N LEU A 145 6.66 -0.67 -15.32
CA LEU A 145 6.40 -2.05 -15.72
C LEU A 145 6.07 -2.20 -17.22
N SER A 146 6.09 -1.12 -17.99
CA SER A 146 5.72 -1.11 -19.41
C SER A 146 4.33 -1.72 -19.69
N ILE A 147 3.37 -1.47 -18.80
CA ILE A 147 1.97 -1.88 -18.97
C ILE A 147 1.31 -0.89 -19.94
N ASN A 148 1.07 -1.31 -21.18
CA ASN A 148 0.33 -0.53 -22.16
C ASN A 148 -1.16 -0.47 -21.77
N GLU A 149 -1.75 0.73 -21.82
CA GLU A 149 -3.19 0.96 -21.57
C GLU A 149 -4.06 0.58 -22.78
#